data_AF-A0A381RUI4-F1
#
_entry.id   AF-A0A381RUI4-F1
#
_cell.length_a   1.000
_cell.length_b   1.000
_cell.length_c   1.000
_cell.angle_alpha   90.00
_cell.angle_beta   90.00
_cell.angle_gamma   90.00
#
_symmetry.space_group_name_H-M   'P 1'
#
loop_
_entity.id
_entity.type
_entity.pdbx_description
1 polymer ?
#
loop_
_entity_poly.entity_id
_entity_poly.type
_entity_poly.pdbx_seq_one_letter_code
_entity_poly.pdbx_strand_id
1 'polypeptide(L)'
;NWLMYGGGPAIIAIVGQALWKLGNNAIKGPLAAALGMLVAGLSLAGWNELGLLALGGVVMTASRLRQRDIITGAIATIAGSAAAFAQTVVTANVPVTLTRLTLFFLKVGSVLFGSGYVLLAFLRADLIDRWAWLTEQQLIDAVTIGQVTPGPVFTTATFIGYLVAGWAGAALATIGIFAPGFFFVAMSRPVIPRLRDSAITSALLDGLVVASLGLMAAVTWHLGRSAIIDIPTTGLAAAALVLLNTIRPNSTWLVVGGAIAGWLLQRGA
;
A
#
# COMPACT_ATOMS: atom_id res chain seq x y z
N ASN A 1 -20.81 4.16 16.57
CA ASN A 1 -19.87 3.05 16.27
C ASN A 1 -18.80 2.94 17.35
N TRP A 2 -19.06 2.14 18.38
CA TRP A 2 -18.15 1.88 19.51
C TRP A 2 -16.78 1.31 19.08
N LEU A 3 -16.77 0.50 18.01
CA LEU A 3 -15.56 -0.07 17.43
C LEU A 3 -14.62 0.99 16.83
N MET A 4 -15.19 2.06 16.24
CA MET A 4 -14.44 3.19 15.68
C MET A 4 -13.91 4.13 16.79
N TYR A 5 -14.68 4.30 17.88
CA TYR A 5 -14.35 5.23 18.96
C TYR A 5 -13.20 4.73 19.86
N GLY A 6 -13.13 3.43 20.13
CA GLY A 6 -12.05 2.82 20.93
C GLY A 6 -10.93 2.19 20.10
N GLY A 7 -11.27 1.55 18.97
CA GLY A 7 -10.31 0.86 18.12
C GLY A 7 -9.43 1.81 17.30
N GLY A 8 -9.99 2.93 16.82
CA GLY A 8 -9.27 3.94 16.06
C GLY A 8 -8.03 4.47 16.80
N PRO A 9 -8.19 5.03 18.02
CA PRO A 9 -7.07 5.50 18.85
C PRO A 9 -6.00 4.44 19.11
N ALA A 10 -6.40 3.18 19.34
CA ALA A 10 -5.45 2.08 19.57
C ALA A 10 -4.63 1.74 18.31
N ILE A 11 -5.27 1.72 17.13
CA ILE A 11 -4.58 1.49 15.85
C ILE A 11 -3.59 2.62 15.58
N ILE A 12 -3.99 3.87 15.79
CA ILE A 12 -3.12 5.04 15.61
C ILE A 12 -1.92 4.98 16.57
N ALA A 13 -2.13 4.56 17.82
CA ALA A 13 -1.04 4.36 18.77
C ALA A 13 -0.04 3.28 18.30
N ILE A 14 -0.52 2.17 17.76
CA ILE A 14 0.32 1.11 17.20
C ILE A 14 1.13 1.63 16.00
N VAL A 15 0.47 2.28 15.05
CA VAL A 15 1.14 2.82 13.86
C VAL A 15 2.12 3.94 14.23
N GLY A 16 1.76 4.81 15.17
CA GLY A 16 2.64 5.86 15.70
C GLY A 16 3.88 5.30 16.39
N GLN A 17 3.74 4.24 17.19
CA GLN A 17 4.89 3.56 17.80
C GLN A 17 5.80 2.91 16.75
N ALA A 18 5.20 2.27 15.73
CA ALA A 18 5.96 1.70 14.63
C ALA A 18 6.74 2.78 13.86
N LEU A 19 6.10 3.91 13.57
CA LEU A 19 6.74 5.08 12.95
C LEU A 19 7.92 5.58 13.78
N TRP A 20 7.77 5.71 15.10
CA TRP A 20 8.86 6.15 15.98
C TRP A 20 10.04 5.18 15.95
N LYS A 21 9.77 3.88 16.06
CA LYS A 21 10.79 2.83 16.12
C LYS A 21 11.52 2.67 14.79
N LEU A 22 10.80 2.71 13.66
CA LEU A 22 11.41 2.61 12.33
C LEU A 22 12.10 3.93 11.94
N GLY A 23 11.49 5.07 12.28
CA GLY A 23 12.03 6.41 12.02
C GLY A 23 13.41 6.62 12.62
N ASN A 24 13.62 6.28 13.89
CA ASN A 24 14.93 6.40 14.55
C ASN A 24 16.02 5.55 13.90
N ASN A 25 15.65 4.43 13.25
CA ASN A 25 16.61 3.57 12.58
C ASN A 25 16.85 3.98 11.11
N ALA A 26 15.85 4.55 10.45
CA ALA A 26 15.90 4.86 9.02
C ALA A 26 16.34 6.30 8.72
N ILE A 27 15.95 7.28 9.54
CA ILE A 27 16.24 8.69 9.30
C ILE A 27 17.63 9.01 9.86
N LYS A 28 18.65 8.77 9.05
CA LYS A 28 20.04 9.06 9.38
C LYS A 28 20.50 10.34 8.69
N GLY A 29 20.34 11.47 9.37
CA GLY A 29 20.84 12.78 8.95
C GLY A 29 19.74 13.78 8.54
N PRO A 30 20.12 15.06 8.33
CA PRO A 30 19.18 16.15 8.11
C PRO A 30 18.46 16.06 6.76
N LEU A 31 19.11 15.52 5.73
CA LEU A 31 18.50 15.33 4.41
C LEU A 31 17.37 14.30 4.44
N ALA A 32 17.59 13.17 5.13
CA ALA A 32 16.55 12.15 5.30
C ALA A 32 15.35 12.71 6.07
N ALA A 33 15.58 13.51 7.12
CA ALA A 33 14.51 14.14 7.87
C ALA A 33 13.72 15.13 7.00
N ALA A 34 14.42 16.00 6.25
CA ALA A 34 13.80 16.96 5.34
C ALA A 34 12.98 16.26 4.24
N LEU A 35 13.52 15.20 3.64
CA LEU A 35 12.83 14.41 2.63
C LEU A 35 11.56 13.75 3.19
N GLY A 36 11.64 13.14 4.37
CA GLY A 36 10.48 12.53 5.03
C GLY A 36 9.38 13.54 5.34
N MET A 37 9.75 14.72 5.85
CA MET A 37 8.80 15.83 6.09
C MET A 37 8.18 16.35 4.79
N LEU A 38 8.98 16.50 3.73
CA LEU A 38 8.51 16.95 2.42
C LEU A 38 7.52 15.95 1.82
N VAL A 39 7.83 14.65 1.85
CA VAL A 39 6.92 13.59 1.37
C VAL A 39 5.63 13.57 2.19
N ALA A 40 5.72 13.72 3.52
CA ALA A 40 4.54 13.81 4.37
C ALA A 40 3.66 15.02 3.99
N GLY A 41 4.26 16.19 3.79
CA GLY A 41 3.54 17.41 3.40
C GLY A 41 2.88 17.31 2.03
N LEU A 42 3.61 16.80 1.02
CA LEU A 42 3.07 16.63 -0.33
C LEU A 42 1.99 15.54 -0.40
N SER A 43 2.12 14.47 0.40
CA SER A 43 1.07 13.47 0.52
C SER A 43 -0.23 14.07 1.07
N LEU A 44 -0.14 14.92 2.10
CA LEU A 44 -1.31 15.64 2.62
C LEU A 44 -1.90 16.63 1.61
N ALA A 45 -1.11 17.11 0.65
CA ALA A 45 -1.56 17.94 -0.46
C ALA A 45 -2.21 17.13 -1.61
N GLY A 46 -2.34 15.80 -1.47
CA GLY A 46 -3.02 14.94 -2.44
C GLY A 46 -2.16 14.49 -3.62
N TRP A 47 -0.83 14.60 -3.51
CA TRP A 47 0.07 14.09 -4.55
C TRP A 47 0.09 12.55 -4.56
N ASN A 48 0.26 11.98 -5.75
CA ASN A 48 0.31 10.53 -5.94
C ASN A 48 1.47 9.90 -5.14
N GLU A 49 1.13 8.93 -4.29
CA GLU A 49 2.03 8.25 -3.37
C GLU A 49 3.20 7.56 -4.11
N LEU A 50 2.93 7.02 -5.29
CA LEU A 50 3.95 6.38 -6.13
C LEU A 50 4.98 7.40 -6.62
N GLY A 51 4.51 8.58 -7.01
CA GLY A 51 5.37 9.68 -7.41
C GLY A 51 6.26 10.14 -6.25
N LEU A 52 5.69 10.23 -5.04
CA LEU A 52 6.43 10.62 -3.84
C LEU A 52 7.48 9.58 -3.43
N LEU A 53 7.17 8.29 -3.52
CA LEU A 53 8.13 7.21 -3.29
C LEU A 53 9.28 7.26 -4.31
N ALA A 54 8.94 7.40 -5.60
CA ALA A 54 9.94 7.50 -6.66
C ALA A 54 10.85 8.74 -6.47
N LEU A 55 10.26 9.90 -6.15
CA LEU A 55 11.01 11.12 -5.83
C LEU A 55 11.95 10.91 -4.64
N GLY A 56 11.48 10.24 -3.58
CA GLY A 56 12.31 9.92 -2.42
C GLY A 56 13.57 9.13 -2.78
N GLY A 57 13.40 8.07 -3.57
CA GLY A 57 14.50 7.26 -4.07
C GLY A 57 15.48 8.07 -4.94
N VAL A 58 14.95 8.85 -5.88
CA VAL A 58 15.78 9.67 -6.79
C VAL A 58 16.54 10.77 -6.05
N VAL A 59 15.90 11.52 -5.15
CA VAL A 59 16.53 12.61 -4.39
C VAL A 59 17.64 12.08 -3.49
N MET A 60 17.40 10.97 -2.78
CA MET A 60 18.41 10.37 -1.91
C MET A 60 19.60 9.85 -2.73
N THR A 61 19.34 9.26 -3.91
CA THR A 61 20.37 8.82 -4.85
C THR A 61 21.17 9.99 -5.41
N ALA A 62 20.50 11.06 -5.84
CA ALA A 62 21.12 12.27 -6.37
C ALA A 62 22.00 12.99 -5.33
N SER A 63 21.62 12.93 -4.05
CA SER A 63 22.41 13.51 -2.97
C SER A 63 23.70 12.74 -2.65
N ARG A 64 23.71 11.42 -2.90
CA ARG A 64 24.88 10.56 -2.66
C ARG A 64 25.77 10.41 -3.88
N LEU A 65 25.24 10.62 -5.09
CA LEU A 65 26.04 10.67 -6.31
C LEU A 65 26.33 12.10 -6.71
N ARG A 66 27.57 12.51 -6.51
CA ARG A 66 28.16 13.70 -7.16
C ARG A 66 28.44 13.46 -8.65
N GLN A 67 27.53 12.79 -9.37
CA GLN A 67 27.62 12.56 -10.82
C GLN A 67 26.23 12.77 -11.45
N ARG A 68 26.10 13.88 -12.18
CA ARG A 68 24.86 14.42 -12.76
C ARG A 68 24.26 13.57 -13.89
N ASP A 69 25.02 12.63 -14.46
CA ASP A 69 24.70 12.07 -15.79
C ASP A 69 23.85 10.78 -15.75
N ILE A 70 23.78 10.08 -14.61
CA ILE A 70 23.05 8.80 -14.50
C ILE A 70 21.54 9.02 -14.28
N ILE A 71 21.16 10.12 -13.63
CA ILE A 71 19.76 10.42 -13.26
C ILE A 71 18.94 10.82 -14.50
N THR A 72 19.55 11.57 -15.42
CA THR A 72 18.94 11.94 -16.71
C THR A 72 18.69 10.72 -17.59
N GLY A 73 19.57 9.72 -17.56
CA GLY A 73 19.41 8.46 -18.29
C GLY A 73 18.27 7.57 -17.75
N ALA A 74 18.12 7.51 -16.42
CA ALA A 74 17.03 6.77 -15.78
C ALA A 74 15.65 7.41 -16.04
N ILE A 75 15.55 8.74 -16.02
CA ILE A 75 14.30 9.45 -16.33
C ILE A 75 13.91 9.24 -17.80
N ALA A 76 14.87 9.27 -18.73
CA ALA A 76 14.62 9.04 -20.15
C ALA A 76 14.18 7.60 -20.47
N THR A 77 14.72 6.59 -19.78
CA THR A 77 14.31 5.18 -19.94
C THR A 77 12.94 4.87 -19.35
N ILE A 78 12.56 5.53 -18.25
CA ILE A 78 11.22 5.43 -17.67
C ILE A 78 10.18 6.15 -18.55
N ALA A 79 10.50 7.34 -19.08
CA ALA A 79 9.62 8.06 -19.99
C ALA A 79 9.44 7.34 -21.34
N GLY A 80 10.52 6.74 -21.87
CA GLY A 80 10.47 5.96 -23.11
C GLY A 80 9.66 4.66 -22.99
N SER A 81 9.69 4.02 -21.82
CA SER A 81 8.90 2.81 -21.56
C SER A 81 7.41 3.11 -21.36
N ALA A 82 7.04 4.27 -20.80
CA ALA A 82 5.64 4.70 -20.69
C ALA A 82 4.94 4.84 -22.06
N ALA A 83 5.66 5.31 -23.09
CA ALA A 83 5.12 5.41 -24.44
C ALA A 83 4.85 4.04 -25.09
N ALA A 84 5.60 2.99 -24.73
CA ALA A 84 5.40 1.63 -25.23
C ALA A 84 4.16 0.94 -24.62
N PHE A 85 3.65 1.43 -23.49
CA PHE A 85 2.45 0.91 -22.82
C PHE A 85 1.15 1.55 -23.33
N ALA A 86 1.21 2.61 -24.13
CA ALA A 86 0.05 3.23 -24.76
C ALA A 86 -0.41 2.43 -25.98
N GLN A 87 -0.92 1.22 -25.77
CA GLN A 87 -1.64 0.48 -26.81
C GLN A 87 -3.12 0.86 -26.81
N THR A 88 -3.65 1.10 -28.00
CA THR A 88 -5.09 1.26 -28.26
C THR A 88 -5.83 -0.01 -27.87
N VAL A 89 -6.79 0.13 -26.95
CA VAL A 89 -7.66 -0.98 -26.51
C VAL A 89 -8.64 -1.27 -27.63
N VAL A 90 -8.36 -2.31 -28.42
CA VAL A 90 -9.33 -2.88 -29.35
C VAL A 90 -10.25 -3.80 -28.56
N THR A 91 -11.54 -3.52 -28.61
CA THR A 91 -12.58 -4.36 -28.00
C THR A 91 -12.67 -5.67 -28.79
N ALA A 92 -12.48 -6.79 -28.10
CA ALA A 92 -12.56 -8.11 -28.71
C ALA A 92 -13.37 -9.02 -27.78
N ASN A 93 -14.41 -9.65 -28.31
CA ASN A 93 -15.21 -10.63 -27.57
C ASN A 93 -14.41 -11.94 -27.45
N VAL A 94 -13.54 -11.96 -26.44
CA VAL A 94 -12.52 -12.99 -26.22
C VAL A 94 -13.15 -14.08 -25.34
N PRO A 95 -13.17 -15.36 -25.75
CA PRO A 95 -13.73 -16.41 -24.91
C PRO A 95 -12.94 -16.55 -23.61
N VAL A 96 -13.69 -16.74 -22.52
CA VAL A 96 -13.17 -16.99 -21.18
C VAL A 96 -12.42 -18.33 -21.20
N THR A 97 -11.16 -18.29 -20.78
CA THR A 97 -10.36 -19.51 -20.55
C THR A 97 -9.61 -19.34 -19.24
N LEU A 98 -9.50 -20.43 -18.46
CA LEU A 98 -8.78 -20.42 -17.19
C LEU A 98 -7.35 -19.89 -17.34
N THR A 99 -6.66 -20.27 -18.43
CA THR A 99 -5.30 -19.79 -18.72
C THR A 99 -5.25 -18.28 -18.89
N ARG A 100 -6.17 -17.67 -19.66
CA ARG A 100 -6.19 -16.21 -19.85
C ARG A 100 -6.53 -15.49 -18.55
N LEU A 101 -7.46 -16.02 -17.77
CA LEU A 101 -7.80 -15.48 -16.45
C LEU A 101 -6.57 -15.47 -15.53
N THR A 102 -5.86 -16.59 -15.43
CA THR A 102 -4.64 -16.70 -14.62
C THR A 102 -3.56 -15.74 -15.12
N LEU A 103 -3.31 -15.70 -16.43
CA LEU A 103 -2.29 -14.82 -17.02
C LEU A 103 -2.63 -13.34 -16.84
N PHE A 104 -3.91 -12.98 -16.89
CA PHE A 104 -4.38 -11.63 -16.58
C PHE A 104 -4.04 -11.25 -15.15
N PHE A 105 -4.45 -12.07 -14.18
CA PHE A 105 -4.17 -11.77 -12.77
C PHE A 105 -2.68 -11.86 -12.45
N LEU A 106 -1.92 -12.72 -13.14
CA LEU A 106 -0.45 -12.77 -13.06
C LEU A 106 0.20 -11.48 -13.58
N LYS A 107 -0.27 -10.98 -14.72
CA LYS A 107 0.15 -9.67 -15.26
C LYS A 107 -0.16 -8.59 -14.24
N VAL A 108 -1.43 -8.46 -13.83
CA VAL A 108 -1.85 -7.43 -12.87
C VAL A 108 -1.04 -7.53 -11.57
N GLY A 109 -0.90 -8.71 -10.98
CA GLY A 109 -0.09 -8.91 -9.76
C GLY A 109 1.40 -8.58 -9.93
N SER A 110 1.93 -8.61 -11.16
CA SER A 110 3.33 -8.27 -11.44
C SER A 110 3.56 -6.78 -11.66
N VAL A 111 2.58 -6.06 -12.24
CA VAL A 111 2.74 -4.63 -12.60
C VAL A 111 2.05 -3.69 -11.63
N LEU A 112 1.08 -4.18 -10.86
CA LEU A 112 0.28 -3.36 -9.97
C LEU A 112 1.14 -2.86 -8.81
N PHE A 113 1.35 -1.56 -8.78
CA PHE A 113 2.00 -0.84 -7.70
C PHE A 113 1.06 0.29 -7.27
N GLY A 114 0.82 0.44 -5.97
CA GLY A 114 0.03 1.54 -5.41
C GLY A 114 -1.29 1.13 -4.76
N SER A 115 -2.24 2.07 -4.73
CA SER A 115 -3.51 1.94 -4.03
C SER A 115 -4.46 0.95 -4.72
N GLY A 116 -5.43 0.41 -3.97
CA GLY A 116 -6.46 -0.49 -4.51
C GLY A 116 -7.28 0.11 -5.66
N TYR A 117 -7.24 1.44 -5.87
CA TYR A 117 -7.89 2.10 -7.00
C TYR A 117 -7.18 1.85 -8.33
N VAL A 118 -5.86 1.64 -8.33
CA VAL A 118 -5.12 1.28 -9.56
C VAL A 118 -5.55 -0.10 -10.03
N LEU A 119 -5.80 -1.04 -9.10
CA LEU A 119 -6.36 -2.35 -9.42
C LEU A 119 -7.70 -2.20 -10.13
N LEU A 120 -8.59 -1.36 -9.62
CA LEU A 120 -9.91 -1.13 -10.21
C LEU A 120 -9.82 -0.63 -11.66
N ALA A 121 -8.88 0.27 -11.95
CA ALA A 121 -8.64 0.76 -13.31
C ALA A 121 -8.24 -0.39 -14.26
N PHE A 122 -7.34 -1.28 -13.85
CA PHE A 122 -6.96 -2.46 -14.64
C PHE A 122 -8.12 -3.43 -14.85
N LEU A 123 -8.92 -3.69 -13.80
CA LEU A 123 -10.06 -4.59 -13.88
C LEU A 123 -11.11 -4.06 -14.84
N ARG A 124 -11.46 -2.77 -14.76
CA ARG A 124 -12.43 -2.14 -15.66
C ARG A 124 -11.95 -2.14 -17.11
N ALA A 125 -10.71 -1.69 -17.35
CA ALA A 125 -10.17 -1.57 -18.70
C ALA A 125 -10.06 -2.92 -19.43
N ASP A 126 -9.55 -3.97 -18.78
CA ASP A 126 -9.33 -5.25 -19.44
C ASP A 126 -10.56 -6.20 -19.32
N LEU A 127 -11.26 -6.27 -18.18
CA LEU A 127 -12.36 -7.23 -17.98
C LEU A 127 -13.73 -6.72 -18.45
N ILE A 128 -13.95 -5.41 -18.47
CA ILE A 128 -15.19 -4.81 -18.98
C ILE A 128 -14.96 -4.32 -20.41
N ASP A 129 -14.06 -3.35 -20.59
CA ASP A 129 -13.95 -2.65 -21.88
C ASP A 129 -13.34 -3.56 -22.96
N ARG A 130 -12.24 -4.27 -22.64
CA ARG A 130 -11.51 -5.06 -23.64
C ARG A 130 -12.11 -6.43 -23.91
N TRP A 131 -12.38 -7.21 -22.87
CA TRP A 131 -12.81 -8.61 -23.00
C TRP A 131 -14.29 -8.85 -22.74
N ALA A 132 -15.00 -7.88 -22.17
CA ALA A 132 -16.43 -7.98 -21.83
C ALA A 132 -16.79 -9.24 -21.02
N TRP A 133 -15.91 -9.67 -20.12
CA TRP A 133 -16.12 -10.81 -19.22
C TRP A 133 -17.00 -10.47 -18.03
N LEU A 134 -17.09 -9.18 -17.68
CA LEU A 134 -17.87 -8.68 -16.57
C LEU A 134 -18.70 -7.47 -17.00
N THR A 135 -19.81 -7.27 -16.29
CA THR A 135 -20.54 -5.99 -16.30
C THR A 135 -19.99 -5.04 -15.23
N GLU A 136 -20.28 -3.75 -15.39
CA GLU A 136 -19.94 -2.73 -14.37
C GLU A 136 -20.55 -3.10 -13.00
N GLN A 137 -21.78 -3.62 -12.98
CA GLN A 137 -22.42 -4.07 -11.74
C GLN A 137 -21.68 -5.24 -11.09
N GLN A 138 -21.28 -6.25 -11.87
CA GLN A 138 -20.51 -7.39 -11.34
C GLN A 138 -19.15 -6.95 -10.77
N LEU A 139 -18.51 -5.95 -11.37
CA LEU A 139 -17.28 -5.38 -10.83
C LEU A 139 -17.54 -4.64 -9.51
N ILE A 140 -18.60 -3.84 -9.43
CA ILE A 140 -19.00 -3.14 -8.20
C ILE A 140 -19.30 -4.15 -7.08
N ASP A 141 -20.04 -5.21 -7.38
CA ASP A 141 -20.36 -6.27 -6.41
C ASP A 141 -19.08 -6.98 -5.93
N ALA A 142 -18.16 -7.28 -6.84
CA ALA A 142 -16.88 -7.91 -6.52
C ALA A 142 -15.97 -7.03 -5.65
N VAL A 143 -15.93 -5.73 -5.93
CA VAL A 143 -15.19 -4.76 -5.12
C VAL A 143 -15.81 -4.65 -3.73
N THR A 144 -17.14 -4.58 -3.66
CA THR A 144 -17.88 -4.49 -2.40
C THR A 144 -17.58 -5.70 -1.52
N ILE A 145 -17.63 -6.92 -2.08
CA ILE A 145 -17.31 -8.15 -1.36
C ILE A 145 -15.84 -8.17 -0.92
N GLY A 146 -14.91 -7.73 -1.78
CA GLY A 146 -13.50 -7.65 -1.44
C GLY A 146 -13.20 -6.70 -0.28
N GLN A 147 -13.92 -5.57 -0.19
CA GLN A 147 -13.77 -4.58 0.88
C GLN A 147 -14.45 -5.00 2.19
N VAL A 148 -15.54 -5.77 2.12
CA VAL A 148 -16.20 -6.34 3.30
C VAL A 148 -15.37 -7.49 3.90
N THR A 149 -14.67 -8.23 3.05
CA THR A 149 -13.79 -9.31 3.49
C THR A 149 -12.54 -8.74 4.15
N PRO A 150 -12.20 -9.11 5.40
CA PRO A 150 -10.97 -8.66 6.04
C PRO A 150 -9.76 -9.09 5.20
N GLY A 151 -8.98 -8.13 4.71
CA GLY A 151 -7.82 -8.42 3.88
C GLY A 151 -7.44 -7.30 2.93
N PRO A 152 -6.48 -7.57 2.03
CA PRO A 152 -6.11 -6.63 0.99
C PRO A 152 -7.23 -6.51 -0.05
N VAL A 153 -7.41 -5.34 -0.66
CA VAL A 153 -8.38 -5.10 -1.76
C VAL A 153 -8.22 -6.10 -2.93
N PHE A 154 -7.04 -6.71 -3.04
CA PHE A 154 -6.70 -7.78 -3.96
C PHE A 154 -7.59 -9.03 -3.82
N THR A 155 -8.29 -9.23 -2.70
CA THR A 155 -9.28 -10.30 -2.51
C THR A 155 -10.45 -10.21 -3.51
N THR A 156 -10.73 -9.04 -4.07
CA THR A 156 -11.68 -8.86 -5.18
C THR A 156 -11.35 -9.74 -6.38
N ALA A 157 -10.07 -10.02 -6.64
CA ALA A 157 -9.63 -10.91 -7.71
C ALA A 157 -10.17 -12.34 -7.56
N THR A 158 -10.20 -12.85 -6.32
CA THR A 158 -10.74 -14.18 -6.01
C THR A 158 -12.22 -14.26 -6.37
N PHE A 159 -13.00 -13.24 -6.02
CA PHE A 159 -14.42 -13.21 -6.33
C PHE A 159 -14.68 -13.01 -7.84
N ILE A 160 -13.90 -12.18 -8.50
CA ILE A 160 -13.96 -12.05 -9.97
C ILE A 160 -13.65 -13.40 -10.64
N GLY A 161 -12.63 -14.11 -10.17
CA GLY A 161 -12.32 -15.46 -10.66
C GLY A 161 -13.50 -16.43 -10.49
N TYR A 162 -14.22 -16.32 -9.36
CA TYR A 162 -15.44 -17.08 -9.12
C TYR A 162 -16.56 -16.72 -10.11
N LEU A 163 -16.81 -15.44 -10.35
CA LEU A 163 -17.84 -14.98 -11.29
C LEU A 163 -17.55 -15.42 -12.74
N VAL A 164 -16.27 -15.40 -13.13
CA VAL A 164 -15.86 -15.66 -14.52
C VAL A 164 -15.74 -17.17 -14.81
N ALA A 165 -15.22 -17.97 -13.88
CA ALA A 165 -14.94 -19.39 -14.13
C ALA A 165 -15.13 -20.31 -12.89
N GLY A 166 -15.99 -19.92 -11.95
CA GLY A 166 -16.34 -20.70 -10.77
C GLY A 166 -15.17 -20.93 -9.82
N TRP A 167 -15.23 -22.01 -9.03
CA TRP A 167 -14.21 -22.32 -8.01
C TRP A 167 -12.78 -22.45 -8.57
N ALA A 168 -12.63 -23.03 -9.76
CA ALA A 168 -11.34 -23.14 -10.43
C ALA A 168 -10.80 -21.74 -10.80
N GLY A 169 -11.67 -20.86 -11.31
CA GLY A 169 -11.32 -19.47 -11.59
C GLY A 169 -10.94 -18.69 -10.33
N ALA A 170 -11.65 -18.90 -9.22
CA ALA A 170 -11.36 -18.24 -7.94
C ALA A 170 -9.95 -18.61 -7.43
N ALA A 171 -9.62 -19.91 -7.42
CA ALA A 171 -8.32 -20.39 -6.99
C ALA A 171 -7.20 -19.85 -7.89
N LEU A 172 -7.37 -19.94 -9.20
CA LEU A 172 -6.37 -19.51 -10.17
C LEU A 172 -6.18 -17.99 -10.23
N ALA A 173 -7.25 -17.20 -10.07
CA ALA A 173 -7.16 -15.74 -9.96
C ALA A 173 -6.39 -15.33 -8.70
N THR A 174 -6.63 -16.01 -7.59
CA THR A 174 -5.92 -15.79 -6.32
C THR A 174 -4.43 -16.12 -6.47
N ILE A 175 -4.12 -17.28 -7.03
CA ILE A 175 -2.73 -17.67 -7.29
C ILE A 175 -2.08 -16.65 -8.25
N GLY A 176 -2.76 -16.29 -9.35
CA GLY A 176 -2.25 -15.34 -10.33
C GLY A 176 -1.91 -13.99 -9.70
N ILE A 177 -2.79 -13.42 -8.89
CA ILE A 177 -2.58 -12.07 -8.36
C ILE A 177 -1.51 -12.03 -7.25
N PHE A 178 -1.37 -13.08 -6.44
CA PHE A 178 -0.42 -13.10 -5.31
C PHE A 178 0.92 -13.75 -5.64
N ALA A 179 0.99 -14.66 -6.61
CA ALA A 179 2.23 -15.38 -6.94
C ALA A 179 3.40 -14.46 -7.31
N PRO A 180 3.24 -13.37 -8.08
CA PRO A 180 4.34 -12.45 -8.37
C PRO A 180 4.92 -11.82 -7.11
N GLY A 181 4.06 -11.39 -6.18
CA GLY A 181 4.50 -10.83 -4.90
C GLY A 181 5.32 -11.83 -4.07
N PHE A 182 4.83 -13.07 -3.94
CA PHE A 182 5.58 -14.13 -3.26
C PHE A 182 6.91 -14.43 -3.95
N PHE A 183 6.92 -14.50 -5.27
CA PHE A 183 8.12 -14.73 -6.07
C PHE A 183 9.14 -13.60 -5.88
N PHE A 184 8.72 -12.34 -5.99
CA PHE A 184 9.61 -11.19 -5.79
C PHE A 184 10.17 -11.14 -4.37
N VAL A 185 9.35 -11.41 -3.35
CA VAL A 185 9.82 -11.47 -1.95
C VAL A 185 10.82 -12.61 -1.75
N ALA A 186 10.56 -13.80 -2.28
CA ALA A 186 11.48 -14.93 -2.20
C ALA A 186 12.82 -14.63 -2.92
N MET A 187 12.75 -14.08 -4.13
CA MET A 187 13.92 -13.71 -4.93
C MET A 187 14.70 -12.54 -4.31
N SER A 188 14.04 -11.66 -3.56
CA SER A 188 14.68 -10.49 -2.96
C SER A 188 15.76 -10.84 -1.94
N ARG A 189 15.64 -11.97 -1.22
CA ARG A 189 16.60 -12.38 -0.16
C ARG A 189 18.05 -12.44 -0.65
N PRO A 190 18.40 -13.15 -1.73
CA PRO A 190 19.77 -13.17 -2.25
C PRO A 190 20.16 -11.92 -3.04
N VAL A 191 19.18 -11.19 -3.60
CA VAL A 191 19.43 -10.07 -4.51
C VAL A 191 19.65 -8.76 -3.75
N ILE A 192 18.86 -8.48 -2.72
CA ILE A 192 18.92 -7.20 -1.96
C ILE A 192 20.31 -6.96 -1.34
N PRO A 193 20.99 -7.92 -0.70
CA PRO A 193 22.32 -7.67 -0.13
C PRO A 193 23.32 -7.24 -1.20
N ARG A 194 23.36 -7.94 -2.34
CA ARG A 194 24.22 -7.60 -3.49
C ARG A 194 23.89 -6.25 -4.09
N LEU A 195 22.61 -5.89 -4.12
CA LEU A 195 22.17 -4.57 -4.57
C LEU A 195 22.62 -3.47 -3.59
N ARG A 196 22.56 -3.71 -2.27
CA ARG A 196 22.98 -2.75 -1.24
C ARG A 196 24.49 -2.50 -1.19
N ASP A 197 25.31 -3.35 -1.80
CA ASP A 197 26.75 -3.12 -1.94
C ASP A 197 27.06 -1.90 -2.82
N SER A 198 26.16 -1.53 -3.74
CA SER A 198 26.28 -0.32 -4.55
C SER A 198 25.81 0.92 -3.79
N ALA A 199 26.61 1.99 -3.83
CA ALA A 199 26.27 3.28 -3.23
C ALA A 199 24.97 3.87 -3.82
N ILE A 200 24.71 3.65 -5.11
CA ILE A 200 23.51 4.13 -5.82
C ILE A 200 22.27 3.44 -5.28
N THR A 201 22.26 2.11 -5.30
CA THR A 201 21.08 1.33 -4.93
C THR A 201 20.81 1.42 -3.43
N SER A 202 21.86 1.47 -2.60
CA SER A 202 21.72 1.71 -1.16
C SER A 202 21.08 3.08 -0.88
N ALA A 203 21.49 4.13 -1.62
CA ALA A 203 20.86 5.46 -1.52
C ALA A 203 19.39 5.43 -1.95
N LEU A 204 19.07 4.75 -3.06
CA LEU A 204 17.71 4.63 -3.58
C LEU A 204 16.80 3.92 -2.58
N LEU A 205 17.27 2.80 -2.02
CA LEU A 205 16.52 2.03 -1.01
C LEU A 205 16.33 2.84 0.27
N ASP A 206 17.35 3.56 0.74
CA ASP A 206 17.21 4.44 1.91
C ASP A 206 16.19 5.57 1.63
N GLY A 207 16.20 6.15 0.43
CA GLY A 207 15.24 7.17 -0.01
C GLY A 207 13.80 6.65 -0.06
N LEU A 208 13.60 5.44 -0.59
CA LEU A 208 12.29 4.76 -0.59
C LEU A 208 11.78 4.50 0.84
N VAL A 209 12.65 4.04 1.74
CA VAL A 209 12.29 3.80 3.14
C VAL A 209 11.88 5.10 3.83
N VAL A 210 12.65 6.17 3.64
CA VAL A 210 12.35 7.48 4.23
C VAL A 210 11.05 8.07 3.67
N ALA A 211 10.83 7.97 2.36
CA ALA A 211 9.59 8.43 1.74
C ALA A 211 8.37 7.62 2.21
N SER A 212 8.51 6.30 2.34
CA SER A 212 7.47 5.43 2.91
C SER A 212 7.12 5.81 4.34
N LEU A 213 8.11 6.14 5.17
CA LEU A 213 7.88 6.64 6.53
C LEU A 213 7.17 7.99 6.54
N GLY A 214 7.54 8.91 5.65
CA GLY A 214 6.84 10.19 5.47
C GLY A 214 5.37 10.00 5.07
N LEU A 215 5.10 9.11 4.12
CA LEU A 215 3.74 8.76 3.70
C LEU A 215 2.94 8.12 4.84
N MET A 216 3.54 7.16 5.55
CA MET A 216 2.91 6.51 6.69
C MET A 216 2.60 7.52 7.81
N ALA A 217 3.46 8.51 8.04
CA ALA A 217 3.20 9.62 8.96
C ALA A 217 2.03 10.49 8.51
N ALA A 218 1.95 10.85 7.22
CA ALA A 218 0.83 11.61 6.67
C ALA A 218 -0.51 10.88 6.83
N VAL A 219 -0.54 9.57 6.51
CA VAL A 219 -1.74 8.73 6.68
C VAL A 219 -2.13 8.61 8.16
N THR A 220 -1.13 8.41 9.04
CA THR A 220 -1.36 8.34 10.49
C THR A 220 -1.91 9.64 11.05
N TRP A 221 -1.42 10.78 10.54
CA TRP A 221 -1.92 12.10 10.92
C TRP A 221 -3.36 12.32 10.46
N HIS A 222 -3.65 12.00 9.19
CA HIS A 222 -5.00 12.11 8.64
C HIS A 222 -5.99 11.25 9.42
N LEU A 223 -5.67 9.98 9.62
CA LEU A 223 -6.50 9.05 10.40
C LEU A 223 -6.61 9.47 11.87
N GLY A 224 -5.51 9.99 12.43
CA GLY A 224 -5.41 10.55 13.77
C GLY A 224 -6.44 11.63 14.04
N ARG A 225 -6.53 12.62 13.15
CA ARG A 225 -7.51 13.72 13.27
C ARG A 225 -8.96 13.24 13.15
N SER A 226 -9.20 12.19 12.38
CA SER A 226 -10.55 11.62 12.25
C SER A 226 -10.96 10.73 13.42
N ALA A 227 -10.01 10.11 14.11
CA ALA A 227 -10.30 9.19 15.22
C ALA A 227 -10.18 9.83 16.61
N ILE A 228 -9.36 10.87 16.77
CA ILE A 228 -9.17 11.60 18.02
C ILE A 228 -9.98 12.90 17.94
N ILE A 229 -11.20 12.82 18.43
CA ILE A 229 -12.19 13.92 18.37
C ILE A 229 -12.43 14.57 19.74
N ASP A 230 -12.30 13.81 20.83
CA ASP A 230 -12.64 14.25 22.19
C ASP A 230 -11.50 13.97 23.20
N ILE A 231 -11.52 14.67 24.34
CA ILE A 231 -10.61 14.44 25.49
C ILE A 231 -10.50 12.95 25.90
N PRO A 232 -11.59 12.16 26.04
CA PRO A 232 -11.49 10.73 26.34
C PRO A 232 -10.78 9.91 25.24
N THR A 233 -10.97 10.25 23.97
CA THR A 233 -10.28 9.56 22.85
C THR A 233 -8.77 9.84 22.84
N THR A 234 -8.36 11.05 23.22
CA THR A 234 -6.95 11.40 23.44
C THR A 234 -6.37 10.63 24.62
N GLY A 235 -7.12 10.50 25.72
CA GLY A 235 -6.73 9.70 26.87
C GLY A 235 -6.53 8.22 26.53
N LEU A 236 -7.42 7.64 25.71
CA LEU A 236 -7.28 6.27 25.19
C LEU A 236 -6.05 6.10 24.29
N ALA A 237 -5.79 7.04 23.38
CA ALA A 237 -4.60 7.00 22.52
C ALA A 237 -3.30 7.07 23.35
N ALA A 238 -3.26 7.95 24.35
CA ALA A 238 -2.10 8.10 25.24
C ALA A 238 -1.91 6.84 26.11
N ALA A 239 -2.97 6.30 26.69
CA ALA A 239 -2.92 5.05 27.46
C ALA A 239 -2.42 3.88 26.60
N ALA A 240 -2.93 3.75 25.36
CA ALA A 240 -2.49 2.73 24.42
C ALA A 240 -1.01 2.87 24.06
N LEU A 241 -0.51 4.09 23.83
CA LEU A 241 0.92 4.35 23.59
C LEU A 241 1.79 3.97 24.80
N VAL A 242 1.35 4.31 26.01
CA VAL A 242 2.07 3.97 27.25
C VAL A 242 2.11 2.45 27.46
N LEU A 243 0.97 1.77 27.29
CA LEU A 243 0.85 0.30 27.38
C LEU A 243 1.76 -0.41 26.36
N LEU A 244 1.80 0.08 25.12
CA LEU A 244 2.67 -0.43 24.07
C LEU A 244 4.16 -0.28 24.39
N ASN A 245 4.55 0.83 25.03
CA ASN A 245 5.94 1.08 25.35
C ASN A 245 6.42 0.32 26.59
N THR A 246 5.52 0.05 27.53
CA THR A 246 5.84 -0.59 28.82
C THR A 246 5.70 -2.11 28.77
N ILE A 247 4.59 -2.63 28.24
CA ILE A 247 4.21 -4.05 28.37
C ILE A 247 4.33 -4.81 27.03
N ARG A 248 4.44 -4.11 25.89
CA ARG A 248 4.47 -4.70 24.53
C ARG A 248 3.42 -5.80 24.33
N PRO A 249 2.13 -5.56 24.67
CA PRO A 249 1.09 -6.56 24.47
C PRO A 249 0.93 -6.89 22.98
N ASN A 250 0.49 -8.11 22.68
CA ASN A 250 0.14 -8.49 21.31
C ASN A 250 -0.93 -7.52 20.77
N SER A 251 -0.70 -6.97 19.58
CA SER A 251 -1.52 -5.93 18.94
C SER A 251 -3.01 -6.28 18.91
N THR A 252 -3.36 -7.57 18.78
CA THR A 252 -4.76 -8.03 18.84
C THR A 252 -5.42 -7.70 20.17
N TRP A 253 -4.74 -7.93 21.29
CA TRP A 253 -5.28 -7.66 22.63
C TRP A 253 -5.39 -6.16 22.90
N LEU A 254 -4.46 -5.35 22.37
CA LEU A 254 -4.53 -3.90 22.52
C LEU A 254 -5.73 -3.30 21.78
N VAL A 255 -6.00 -3.78 20.55
CA VAL A 255 -7.16 -3.31 19.76
C VAL A 255 -8.47 -3.73 20.42
N VAL A 256 -8.57 -4.98 20.89
CA VAL A 256 -9.76 -5.47 21.60
C VAL A 256 -9.96 -4.72 22.92
N GLY A 257 -8.90 -4.51 23.72
CA GLY A 257 -8.96 -3.74 24.96
C GLY A 257 -9.35 -2.28 24.73
N GLY A 258 -8.80 -1.64 23.69
CA GLY A 258 -9.17 -0.27 23.29
C GLY A 258 -10.64 -0.17 22.86
N ALA A 259 -11.14 -1.13 22.09
CA ALA A 259 -12.54 -1.20 21.69
C ALA A 259 -13.50 -1.37 22.89
N ILE A 260 -13.14 -2.22 23.87
CA ILE A 260 -13.92 -2.43 25.10
C ILE A 260 -13.92 -1.15 25.96
N ALA A 261 -12.76 -0.51 26.13
CA ALA A 261 -12.64 0.73 26.91
C ALA A 261 -13.46 1.88 26.27
N GLY A 262 -13.41 2.01 24.94
CA GLY A 262 -14.23 2.97 24.20
C GLY A 262 -15.73 2.72 24.33
N TRP A 263 -16.15 1.45 24.36
CA TRP A 263 -17.56 1.08 24.58
C TRP A 263 -18.05 1.41 26.00
N LEU A 264 -17.22 1.20 27.02
CA LEU A 264 -17.55 1.54 28.41
C LEU A 264 -17.70 3.06 28.61
N LEU A 265 -16.83 3.86 27.99
CA LEU A 265 -16.90 5.32 28.05
C LEU A 265 -18.15 5.89 27.36
N GLN A 266 -18.60 5.27 26.27
CA GLN A 266 -19.84 5.67 25.59
C GLN A 266 -21.13 5.29 26.34
N ARG A 267 -21.08 4.33 27.28
CA ARG A 267 -22.24 3.96 28.10
C ARG A 267 -22.40 4.81 29.35
N GLY A 268 -21.36 5.53 29.77
CA GLY A 268 -21.36 6.39 30.95
C GLY A 268 -21.63 7.87 30.67
N ALA A 269 -21.76 8.26 29.40
CA ALA A 269 -22.16 9.60 28.95
C ALA A 269 -23.60 9.56 28.41
#